data_AF-A0A5A7U163-F1
#
_entry.id   AF-A0A5A7U163-F1
#
_cell.length_a   1.000
_cell.length_b   1.000
_cell.length_c   1.000
_cell.angle_alpha   90.00
_cell.angle_beta   90.00
_cell.angle_gamma   90.00
#
_symmetry.space_group_name_H-M   'P 1'
#
loop_
_entity.id
_entity.type
_entity.pdbx_description
1 polymer ?
#
loop_
_entity_poly.entity_id
_entity_poly.type
_entity_poly.pdbx_seq_one_letter_code
_entity_poly.pdbx_strand_id
1 'polypeptide(L)'
;MYPFQAVYGRKPPTLLSYGEGGTSNSSIDEQLRERDIALAALCEHLLMAQQQMKMYADRKGRHVEFKIGELVLLKIRPYRQFVGDQTGILPTLQYVTEKFEWHSQPEEVREYRLDKSGNWEVLVAWHGLPDYEASWEDYDEMKKLYPNLHLKDKILQEILSQVQLCSKLEELLLKKKLFNDGDSPQLHAEKVEKLRILSESLANSTLKAEKRIVDHSREQKEEALNFRVAKSKEMVQAEKELTDDIGELENQKDRLEAELKKVNTLLSAARMRLHNAREEREHFDEASNQILVHLKTKEDELFKSVASYKVEAGAVNACKNFLEHTWNLQISQRQLKEEHVDGELEKYGDYFVKLVISLLSSYKGKLEPALSCIRKLEENLSSMKESDVSPDIDDRSLNVHKQRRKLEEEYLDMESKFVSTLSTVDTVRMQFYETKGVVRNLDEKVQETFDALEKIKQEFESIKRPKLMIETVRRKPELPINEKPHIENSNPSFTLEQTAKVRKLNFEEIDESLAKQTKNFSMEAEMAKLDSDEGVDTIDSNEEINDWEFDELGRDYETTSNHQKR
;
A
#
# COMPACT_ATOMS: atom_id res chain seq x y z
N MET A 1 -40.68 59.50 21.99
CA MET A 1 -39.99 60.58 21.23
C MET A 1 -38.50 60.35 21.37
N TYR A 2 -37.72 60.34 20.29
CA TYR A 2 -36.28 60.08 20.37
C TYR A 2 -35.53 61.30 20.96
N PRO A 3 -34.50 61.12 21.81
CA PRO A 3 -33.78 62.24 22.43
C PRO A 3 -33.24 63.27 21.43
N PHE A 4 -32.69 62.82 20.30
CA PHE A 4 -32.23 63.68 19.21
C PHE A 4 -33.34 64.60 18.67
N GLN A 5 -34.56 64.07 18.50
CA GLN A 5 -35.70 64.82 17.99
C GLN A 5 -36.19 65.87 18.99
N ALA A 6 -36.02 65.64 20.30
CA ALA A 6 -36.37 66.60 21.34
C ALA A 6 -35.39 67.78 21.43
N VAL A 7 -34.10 67.57 21.10
CA VAL A 7 -33.08 68.62 21.12
C VAL A 7 -33.05 69.42 19.80
N TYR A 8 -33.21 68.75 18.65
CA TYR A 8 -32.97 69.35 17.33
C TYR A 8 -34.21 69.49 16.43
N GLY A 9 -35.41 69.17 16.92
CA GLY A 9 -36.68 69.31 16.20
C GLY A 9 -36.89 68.40 14.97
N ARG A 10 -35.86 67.68 14.54
CA ARG A 10 -35.84 66.82 13.34
C ARG A 10 -35.52 65.37 13.70
N LYS A 11 -35.91 64.42 12.86
CA LYS A 11 -35.49 63.00 13.01
C LYS A 11 -33.96 62.89 12.90
N PRO A 12 -33.31 61.92 13.59
CA PRO A 12 -31.89 61.63 13.35
C PRO A 12 -31.66 61.20 11.90
N PRO A 13 -30.48 61.50 11.30
CA PRO A 13 -30.12 60.99 9.98
C PRO A 13 -30.08 59.45 9.97
N THR A 14 -30.65 58.83 8.95
CA THR A 14 -30.51 57.39 8.73
C THR A 14 -29.09 57.07 8.28
N LEU A 15 -28.43 56.11 8.94
CA LEU A 15 -27.16 55.57 8.45
C LEU A 15 -27.43 54.68 7.22
N LEU A 16 -26.69 54.90 6.15
CA LEU A 16 -26.83 54.14 4.90
C LEU A 16 -25.92 52.91 4.91
N SER A 17 -26.52 51.75 5.12
CA SER A 17 -25.87 50.46 4.86
C SER A 17 -25.57 50.29 3.36
N TYR A 18 -24.51 49.54 3.06
CA TYR A 18 -24.05 49.19 1.72
C TYR A 18 -25.01 48.20 1.02
N GLY A 19 -25.60 47.26 1.77
CA GLY A 19 -26.55 46.26 1.26
C GLY A 19 -25.91 45.11 0.46
N GLU A 20 -26.73 44.39 -0.30
CA GLU A 20 -26.32 43.22 -1.12
C GLU A 20 -25.71 43.58 -2.48
N GLY A 21 -25.52 44.87 -2.79
CA GLY A 21 -25.01 45.33 -4.08
C GLY A 21 -23.49 45.45 -4.11
N GLY A 22 -22.81 44.53 -4.80
CA GLY A 22 -21.34 44.58 -4.96
C GLY A 22 -20.85 45.70 -5.89
N THR A 23 -19.67 46.26 -5.61
CA THR A 23 -19.02 47.26 -6.48
C THR A 23 -17.85 46.68 -7.28
N SER A 24 -17.55 47.28 -8.43
CA SER A 24 -16.51 46.80 -9.36
C SER A 24 -15.06 46.91 -8.85
N ASN A 25 -14.83 47.34 -7.61
CA ASN A 25 -13.51 47.45 -6.99
C ASN A 25 -13.50 46.69 -5.67
N SER A 26 -12.88 45.50 -5.67
CA SER A 26 -12.88 44.56 -4.56
C SER A 26 -12.43 45.17 -3.22
N SER A 27 -11.45 46.10 -3.23
CA SER A 27 -10.95 46.73 -2.02
C SER A 27 -11.96 47.71 -1.40
N ILE A 28 -12.80 48.34 -2.24
CA ILE A 28 -13.88 49.22 -1.77
C ILE A 28 -15.08 48.39 -1.27
N ASP A 29 -15.39 47.27 -1.94
CA ASP A 29 -16.42 46.32 -1.52
C ASP A 29 -16.15 45.77 -0.11
N GLU A 30 -14.92 45.31 0.10
CA GLU A 30 -14.43 44.77 1.37
C GLU A 30 -14.50 45.82 2.49
N GLN A 31 -13.93 47.02 2.29
CA GLN A 31 -13.97 48.11 3.27
C GLN A 31 -15.40 48.57 3.62
N LEU A 32 -16.33 48.58 2.66
CA LEU A 32 -17.73 48.96 2.91
C LEU A 32 -18.49 47.86 3.66
N ARG A 33 -18.14 46.58 3.47
CA ARG A 33 -18.68 45.46 4.27
C ARG A 33 -18.11 45.43 5.69
N GLU A 34 -16.80 45.60 5.86
CA GLU A 34 -16.15 45.73 7.18
C GLU A 34 -16.77 46.89 7.98
N ARG A 35 -16.94 48.05 7.34
CA ARG A 35 -17.61 49.23 7.93
C ARG A 35 -19.01 48.89 8.43
N ASP A 36 -19.81 48.17 7.65
CA ASP A 36 -21.18 47.81 8.02
C ASP A 36 -21.24 46.79 9.16
N ILE A 37 -20.33 45.81 9.18
CA ILE A 37 -20.15 44.88 10.30
C ILE A 37 -19.77 45.64 11.58
N ALA A 38 -18.80 46.57 11.49
CA ALA A 38 -18.38 47.39 12.61
C ALA A 38 -19.51 48.32 13.11
N LEU A 39 -20.31 48.89 12.21
CA LEU A 39 -21.48 49.70 12.56
C LEU A 39 -22.57 48.87 13.27
N ALA A 40 -22.80 47.63 12.84
CA ALA A 40 -23.75 46.72 13.50
C ALA A 40 -23.29 46.40 14.94
N ALA A 41 -22.05 45.93 15.11
CA ALA A 41 -21.48 45.63 16.42
C ALA A 41 -21.48 46.85 17.36
N LEU A 42 -21.16 48.05 16.84
CA LEU A 42 -21.18 49.28 17.62
C LEU A 42 -22.60 49.70 18.02
N CYS A 43 -23.62 49.39 17.21
CA CYS A 43 -25.02 49.59 17.59
C CYS A 43 -25.45 48.63 18.71
N GLU A 44 -25.05 47.36 18.66
CA GLU A 44 -25.34 46.38 19.72
C GLU A 44 -24.63 46.73 21.04
N HIS A 45 -23.34 47.05 21.01
CA HIS A 45 -22.60 47.50 22.19
C HIS A 45 -23.21 48.76 22.81
N LEU A 46 -23.65 49.72 21.99
CA LEU A 46 -24.28 50.96 22.46
C LEU A 46 -25.68 50.70 23.04
N LEU A 47 -26.43 49.73 22.50
CA LEU A 47 -27.70 49.26 23.07
C LEU A 47 -27.48 48.57 24.43
N MET A 48 -26.50 47.68 24.52
CA MET A 48 -26.12 46.99 25.77
C MET A 48 -25.68 47.97 26.86
N ALA A 49 -24.86 48.97 26.50
CA ALA A 49 -24.47 50.05 27.41
C ALA A 49 -25.69 50.87 27.89
N GLN A 50 -26.63 51.22 27.00
CA GLN A 50 -27.87 51.90 27.42
C GLN A 50 -28.74 51.04 28.35
N GLN A 51 -28.84 49.73 28.11
CA GLN A 51 -29.55 48.80 28.97
C GLN A 51 -28.89 48.70 30.36
N GLN A 52 -27.57 48.58 30.43
CA GLN A 52 -26.84 48.60 31.70
C GLN A 52 -27.01 49.93 32.45
N MET A 53 -26.87 51.07 31.77
CA MET A 53 -27.09 52.40 32.36
C MET A 53 -28.51 52.54 32.92
N LYS A 54 -29.51 52.07 32.17
CA LYS A 54 -30.91 52.03 32.64
C LYS A 54 -31.05 51.14 33.88
N MET A 55 -30.53 49.91 33.86
CA MET A 55 -30.56 49.00 35.01
C MET A 55 -29.92 49.59 36.26
N TYR A 56 -28.82 50.34 36.13
CA TYR A 56 -28.18 51.05 37.25
C TYR A 56 -28.97 52.28 37.73
N ALA A 57 -29.69 52.97 36.85
CA ALA A 57 -30.56 54.09 37.21
C ALA A 57 -31.85 53.61 37.90
N ASP A 58 -32.55 52.64 37.31
CA ASP A 58 -33.80 52.08 37.81
C ASP A 58 -33.61 51.40 39.18
N ARG A 59 -32.47 50.74 39.41
CA ARG A 59 -32.04 50.23 40.74
C ARG A 59 -31.95 51.29 41.84
N LYS A 60 -31.88 52.58 41.50
CA LYS A 60 -31.87 53.72 42.43
C LYS A 60 -33.16 54.56 42.35
N GLY A 61 -34.08 54.20 41.47
CA GLY A 61 -35.41 54.80 41.37
C GLY A 61 -36.37 54.25 42.43
N ARG A 62 -37.55 54.86 42.50
CA ARG A 62 -38.75 54.28 43.13
C ARG A 62 -39.89 54.46 42.14
N HIS A 63 -40.74 53.44 41.99
CA HIS A 63 -41.93 53.55 41.15
C HIS A 63 -42.93 54.51 41.82
N VAL A 64 -43.35 55.55 41.11
CA VAL A 64 -44.33 56.53 41.60
C VAL A 64 -45.26 56.89 40.43
N GLU A 65 -46.55 56.71 40.65
CA GLU A 65 -47.61 57.12 39.72
C GLU A 65 -48.25 58.40 40.23
N PHE A 66 -48.55 59.33 39.32
CA PHE A 66 -49.18 60.62 39.62
C PHE A 66 -50.48 60.77 38.84
N LYS A 67 -51.46 61.44 39.43
CA LYS A 67 -52.77 61.71 38.83
C LYS A 67 -52.76 63.05 38.10
N ILE A 68 -53.58 63.14 37.04
CA ILE A 68 -53.72 64.35 36.24
C ILE A 68 -54.25 65.49 37.13
N GLY A 69 -53.40 66.49 37.38
CA GLY A 69 -53.68 67.62 38.27
C GLY A 69 -52.69 67.77 39.45
N GLU A 70 -51.86 66.76 39.74
CA GLU A 70 -50.86 66.86 40.82
C GLU A 70 -49.63 67.71 40.41
N LEU A 71 -49.17 68.57 41.32
CA LEU A 71 -48.01 69.44 41.13
C LEU A 71 -46.72 68.74 41.57
N VAL A 72 -45.83 68.44 40.62
CA VAL A 72 -44.54 67.76 40.87
C VAL A 72 -43.34 68.68 40.66
N LEU A 73 -42.39 68.64 41.59
CA LEU A 73 -41.23 69.54 41.62
C LEU A 73 -40.05 68.97 40.79
N LEU A 74 -39.95 69.36 39.52
CA LEU A 74 -38.91 68.89 38.60
C LEU A 74 -37.56 69.60 38.82
N LYS A 75 -36.58 68.90 39.41
CA LYS A 75 -35.23 69.45 39.67
C LYS A 75 -34.30 69.37 38.45
N ILE A 76 -34.48 70.27 37.49
CA ILE A 76 -33.56 70.46 36.35
C ILE A 76 -32.25 71.09 36.83
N ARG A 77 -31.10 70.67 36.28
CA ARG A 77 -29.83 71.42 36.40
C ARG A 77 -29.75 72.47 35.29
N PRO A 78 -29.70 73.79 35.59
CA PRO A 78 -29.67 74.82 34.56
C PRO A 78 -28.31 74.88 33.86
N TYR A 79 -28.31 75.09 32.54
CA TYR A 79 -27.09 75.25 31.73
C TYR A 79 -27.14 76.56 30.93
N ARG A 80 -26.52 77.62 31.50
CA ARG A 80 -26.15 78.94 30.92
C ARG A 80 -27.23 79.76 30.17
N GLN A 81 -27.75 80.82 30.81
CA GLN A 81 -28.40 82.02 30.18
C GLN A 81 -28.14 83.28 31.06
N PHE A 82 -28.00 84.51 30.49
CA PHE A 82 -27.67 85.78 31.20
C PHE A 82 -27.75 87.07 30.32
N VAL A 83 -28.40 88.19 30.73
CA VAL A 83 -28.37 89.59 30.13
C VAL A 83 -28.89 90.70 31.13
N GLY A 84 -28.47 91.99 31.07
CA GLY A 84 -29.09 93.21 31.72
C GLY A 84 -28.25 94.55 31.76
N ASP A 85 -28.86 95.78 31.87
CA ASP A 85 -28.24 97.16 31.64
C ASP A 85 -28.79 98.39 32.51
N GLN A 86 -28.06 99.56 32.68
CA GLN A 86 -28.44 100.87 33.40
C GLN A 86 -27.59 102.21 33.10
N THR A 87 -28.05 103.48 33.41
CA THR A 87 -27.40 104.89 33.30
C THR A 87 -28.07 106.03 34.19
N GLY A 88 -27.81 107.39 34.34
CA GLY A 88 -26.83 108.52 33.97
C GLY A 88 -27.30 110.02 34.36
N ILE A 89 -26.46 111.09 34.66
CA ILE A 89 -26.84 112.43 35.35
C ILE A 89 -25.97 113.79 35.09
N LEU A 90 -26.54 115.05 35.18
CA LEU A 90 -26.04 116.52 35.44
C LEU A 90 -25.16 117.35 34.40
N PRO A 91 -24.74 118.70 34.50
CA PRO A 91 -24.87 119.92 35.43
C PRO A 91 -25.07 121.40 34.79
N THR A 92 -24.83 122.57 35.50
CA THR A 92 -25.05 124.05 35.09
C THR A 92 -24.07 125.15 35.69
N LEU A 93 -23.94 126.40 35.13
CA LEU A 93 -23.16 127.60 35.65
C LEU A 93 -23.58 129.00 35.04
N GLN A 94 -23.80 130.13 35.79
CA GLN A 94 -24.03 131.46 35.13
C GLN A 94 -23.94 132.87 35.85
N TYR A 95 -23.78 133.07 37.18
CA TYR A 95 -24.07 134.38 37.84
C TYR A 95 -22.87 135.21 38.39
N VAL A 96 -22.02 135.82 37.54
CA VAL A 96 -20.92 136.73 38.00
C VAL A 96 -20.72 137.93 37.05
N THR A 97 -20.38 139.11 37.57
CA THR A 97 -20.07 140.31 36.77
C THR A 97 -18.62 140.31 36.25
N GLU A 98 -18.31 141.08 35.20
CA GLU A 98 -16.96 141.13 34.58
C GLU A 98 -15.82 141.60 35.50
N LYS A 99 -16.14 142.12 36.70
CA LYS A 99 -15.16 142.51 37.74
C LYS A 99 -15.01 141.49 38.88
N PHE A 100 -15.71 140.35 38.80
CA PHE A 100 -15.79 139.33 39.86
C PHE A 100 -16.39 139.80 41.19
N GLU A 101 -17.14 140.92 41.18
CA GLU A 101 -17.85 141.43 42.35
C GLU A 101 -19.29 140.90 42.37
N TRP A 102 -19.71 140.36 43.53
CA TRP A 102 -21.05 139.81 43.79
C TRP A 102 -22.06 140.93 44.06
N HIS A 103 -23.32 140.73 43.65
CA HIS A 103 -24.25 141.86 43.47
C HIS A 103 -25.69 141.65 43.99
N SER A 104 -25.90 140.68 44.90
CA SER A 104 -27.18 140.39 45.54
C SER A 104 -27.55 141.37 46.68
N GLN A 105 -28.79 141.29 47.15
CA GLN A 105 -29.26 141.95 48.37
C GLN A 105 -29.88 140.93 49.32
N PRO A 106 -29.81 141.11 50.65
CA PRO A 106 -30.40 140.19 51.62
C PRO A 106 -31.93 140.34 51.66
N GLU A 107 -32.66 139.24 51.59
CA GLU A 107 -34.13 139.22 51.54
C GLU A 107 -34.77 138.81 52.88
N GLU A 108 -34.30 137.72 53.49
CA GLU A 108 -34.86 137.18 54.74
C GLU A 108 -33.78 136.55 55.64
N VAL A 109 -33.90 136.72 56.96
CA VAL A 109 -33.14 135.95 57.97
C VAL A 109 -33.98 134.76 58.40
N ARG A 110 -33.53 133.55 58.07
CA ARG A 110 -34.29 132.32 58.34
C ARG A 110 -33.91 131.63 59.65
N GLU A 111 -32.63 131.55 59.97
CA GLU A 111 -32.11 130.87 61.16
C GLU A 111 -31.09 131.71 61.92
N TYR A 112 -30.85 131.32 63.17
CA TYR A 112 -29.90 131.92 64.10
C TYR A 112 -29.07 130.78 64.71
N ARG A 113 -27.75 130.92 64.79
CA ARG A 113 -26.89 129.98 65.50
C ARG A 113 -25.82 130.72 66.32
N LEU A 114 -25.23 130.01 67.27
CA LEU A 114 -23.98 130.42 67.89
C LEU A 114 -22.81 129.77 67.13
N ASP A 115 -21.77 130.54 66.85
CA ASP A 115 -20.52 130.04 66.30
C ASP A 115 -19.70 129.29 67.38
N LYS A 116 -18.50 128.81 67.04
CA LYS A 116 -17.60 128.12 67.97
C LYS A 116 -16.93 129.06 68.99
N SER A 117 -16.93 130.37 68.73
CA SER A 117 -16.38 131.44 69.56
C SER A 117 -17.42 131.97 70.57
N GLY A 118 -18.71 131.75 70.31
CA GLY A 118 -19.83 132.24 71.12
C GLY A 118 -20.51 133.50 70.57
N ASN A 119 -20.16 133.91 69.34
CA ASN A 119 -20.85 134.99 68.62
C ASN A 119 -22.12 134.45 67.96
N TRP A 120 -23.08 135.33 67.68
CA TRP A 120 -24.30 134.97 66.96
C TRP A 120 -24.13 135.17 65.45
N GLU A 121 -24.52 134.17 64.67
CA GLU A 121 -24.61 134.22 63.21
C GLU A 121 -26.06 134.04 62.77
N VAL A 122 -26.43 134.65 61.64
CA VAL A 122 -27.76 134.62 61.02
C VAL A 122 -27.68 134.03 59.62
N LEU A 123 -28.60 133.12 59.29
CA LEU A 123 -28.72 132.54 57.94
C LEU A 123 -29.53 133.48 57.05
N VAL A 124 -28.86 134.09 56.08
CA VAL A 124 -29.40 135.10 55.16
C VAL A 124 -29.73 134.44 53.82
N ALA A 125 -30.99 134.55 53.41
CA ALA A 125 -31.41 134.25 52.05
C ALA A 125 -31.15 135.47 51.14
N TRP A 126 -30.46 135.25 50.02
CA TRP A 126 -30.16 136.29 49.04
C TRP A 126 -31.20 136.35 47.93
N HIS A 127 -31.58 137.58 47.54
CA HIS A 127 -32.62 137.81 46.56
C HIS A 127 -32.28 137.19 45.19
N GLY A 128 -33.12 136.24 44.74
CA GLY A 128 -33.05 135.63 43.42
C GLY A 128 -32.29 134.29 43.30
N LEU A 129 -31.80 133.71 44.39
CA LEU A 129 -31.06 132.43 44.39
C LEU A 129 -31.92 131.22 44.83
N PRO A 130 -31.53 129.98 44.47
CA PRO A 130 -32.06 128.77 45.11
C PRO A 130 -31.68 128.69 46.60
N ASP A 131 -32.49 128.00 47.42
CA ASP A 131 -32.29 127.90 48.88
C ASP A 131 -30.91 127.34 49.30
N TYR A 132 -30.20 126.63 48.42
CA TYR A 132 -28.88 126.06 48.70
C TYR A 132 -27.71 127.06 48.62
N GLU A 133 -27.95 128.32 48.22
CA GLU A 133 -26.93 129.39 48.21
C GLU A 133 -27.13 130.43 49.34
N ALA A 134 -27.99 130.16 50.32
CA ALA A 134 -28.10 131.00 51.53
C ALA A 134 -26.84 130.88 52.41
N SER A 135 -26.33 132.01 52.92
CA SER A 135 -25.07 132.08 53.68
C SER A 135 -25.26 132.53 55.14
N TRP A 136 -24.28 132.19 55.98
CA TRP A 136 -24.27 132.58 57.39
C TRP A 136 -23.42 133.84 57.56
N GLU A 137 -24.06 134.92 58.01
CA GLU A 137 -23.45 136.23 58.25
C GLU A 137 -23.46 136.56 59.76
N ASP A 138 -22.57 137.43 60.23
CA ASP A 138 -22.55 137.84 61.65
C ASP A 138 -23.79 138.67 62.03
N TYR A 139 -24.40 138.37 63.19
CA TYR A 139 -25.63 139.03 63.65
C TYR A 139 -25.42 140.52 63.90
N ASP A 140 -24.31 140.94 64.51
CA ASP A 140 -24.05 142.33 64.86
C ASP A 140 -23.56 143.13 63.64
N GLU A 141 -22.86 142.51 62.69
CA GLU A 141 -22.58 143.15 61.39
C GLU A 141 -23.85 143.32 60.54
N MET A 142 -24.70 142.29 60.41
CA MET A 142 -25.96 142.39 59.69
C MET A 142 -26.91 143.44 60.29
N LYS A 143 -27.00 143.51 61.61
CA LYS A 143 -27.78 144.52 62.36
C LYS A 143 -27.26 145.95 62.15
N LYS A 144 -26.01 146.10 61.74
CA LYS A 144 -25.31 147.38 61.54
C LYS A 144 -25.28 147.84 60.08
N LEU A 145 -25.18 146.89 59.14
CA LEU A 145 -25.27 147.14 57.70
C LEU A 145 -26.72 147.28 57.21
N TYR A 146 -27.64 146.48 57.76
CA TYR A 146 -29.04 146.43 57.37
C TYR A 146 -29.98 146.65 58.57
N PRO A 147 -29.94 147.80 59.26
CA PRO A 147 -30.69 148.05 60.50
C PRO A 147 -32.24 148.04 60.37
N ASN A 148 -32.77 147.97 59.15
CA ASN A 148 -34.21 147.78 58.89
C ASN A 148 -34.64 146.29 58.91
N LEU A 149 -33.68 145.36 58.98
CA LEU A 149 -33.91 143.91 58.96
C LEU A 149 -34.38 143.42 60.35
N HIS A 150 -35.51 142.72 60.40
CA HIS A 150 -36.29 142.57 61.64
C HIS A 150 -35.86 141.37 62.50
N LEU A 151 -34.87 141.58 63.38
CA LEU A 151 -34.32 140.57 64.30
C LEU A 151 -35.19 140.45 65.57
N LYS A 152 -35.51 139.23 66.04
CA LYS A 152 -36.43 138.98 67.18
C LYS A 152 -35.73 138.45 68.43
N ASP A 153 -35.88 139.15 69.56
CA ASP A 153 -35.30 138.76 70.85
C ASP A 153 -36.04 137.57 71.50
N LYS A 154 -35.38 136.41 71.59
CA LYS A 154 -35.86 135.21 72.33
C LYS A 154 -35.28 135.05 73.74
N ILE A 155 -34.28 135.86 74.10
CA ILE A 155 -33.30 135.58 75.17
C ILE A 155 -33.93 135.37 76.57
N LEU A 156 -35.06 136.03 76.87
CA LEU A 156 -35.69 135.94 78.20
C LEU A 156 -36.49 134.65 78.45
N GLN A 157 -36.77 133.83 77.44
CA GLN A 157 -37.65 132.65 77.58
C GLN A 157 -36.89 131.38 78.02
N GLU A 158 -35.60 131.28 77.74
CA GLU A 158 -34.77 130.09 77.98
C GLU A 158 -34.53 129.81 79.47
N ILE A 159 -34.26 130.86 80.25
CA ILE A 159 -33.80 130.78 81.65
C ILE A 159 -34.87 130.18 82.57
N LEU A 160 -36.16 130.45 82.32
CA LEU A 160 -37.27 129.87 83.09
C LEU A 160 -37.44 128.37 82.87
N SER A 161 -37.08 127.86 81.68
CA SER A 161 -37.26 126.45 81.31
C SER A 161 -36.31 125.52 82.06
N GLN A 162 -35.07 125.96 82.32
CA GLN A 162 -34.05 125.11 82.96
C GLN A 162 -34.35 124.80 84.42
N VAL A 163 -34.95 125.74 85.17
CA VAL A 163 -35.32 125.53 86.59
C VAL A 163 -36.42 124.46 86.74
N GLN A 164 -37.38 124.41 85.81
CA GLN A 164 -38.43 123.39 85.82
C GLN A 164 -37.92 121.98 85.49
N LEU A 165 -36.87 121.88 84.66
CA LEU A 165 -36.30 120.59 84.26
C LEU A 165 -35.67 119.85 85.46
N CYS A 166 -34.89 120.56 86.29
CA CYS A 166 -34.20 119.98 87.45
C CYS A 166 -35.17 119.36 88.46
N SER A 167 -36.28 120.04 88.76
CA SER A 167 -37.31 119.53 89.69
C SER A 167 -37.98 118.24 89.19
N LYS A 168 -38.07 118.04 87.86
CA LYS A 168 -38.67 116.85 87.25
C LYS A 168 -37.78 115.60 87.36
N LEU A 169 -36.46 115.79 87.47
CA LEU A 169 -35.48 114.70 87.46
C LEU A 169 -35.43 113.94 88.80
N GLU A 170 -35.50 114.66 89.94
CA GLU A 170 -35.56 114.05 91.27
C GLU A 170 -36.78 113.13 91.45
N GLU A 171 -37.94 113.56 90.95
CA GLU A 171 -39.20 112.80 91.06
C GLU A 171 -39.13 111.43 90.35
N LEU A 172 -38.37 111.34 89.26
CA LEU A 172 -38.15 110.12 88.50
C LEU A 172 -37.10 109.20 89.14
N LEU A 173 -36.02 109.77 89.69
CA LEU A 173 -34.97 109.00 90.37
C LEU A 173 -35.50 108.30 91.65
N LEU A 174 -36.41 108.95 92.39
CA LEU A 174 -37.09 108.32 93.53
C LEU A 174 -37.98 107.14 93.10
N LYS A 175 -38.71 107.24 91.98
CA LYS A 175 -39.53 106.14 91.43
C LYS A 175 -38.69 104.95 90.96
N LYS A 176 -37.46 105.17 90.48
CA LYS A 176 -36.54 104.09 90.09
C LYS A 176 -36.02 103.24 91.27
N LYS A 177 -36.12 103.73 92.52
CA LYS A 177 -35.64 103.04 93.72
C LYS A 177 -36.58 101.93 94.24
N LEU A 178 -37.76 101.74 93.63
CA LEU A 178 -38.83 100.88 94.16
C LEU A 178 -39.27 99.73 93.23
N PHE A 179 -38.57 99.50 92.11
CA PHE A 179 -38.80 98.32 91.26
C PHE A 179 -37.80 97.20 91.60
N ASN A 180 -38.33 96.04 92.00
CA ASN A 180 -37.60 94.79 92.18
C ASN A 180 -38.15 93.75 91.18
N ASP A 181 -37.27 93.14 90.39
CA ASP A 181 -37.62 92.08 89.44
C ASP A 181 -37.00 90.73 89.86
N GLY A 182 -37.79 89.65 89.84
CA GLY A 182 -37.27 88.27 89.82
C GLY A 182 -37.57 87.35 91.02
N ASP A 183 -37.44 86.04 90.76
CA ASP A 183 -37.68 84.93 91.71
C ASP A 183 -36.73 84.91 92.92
N SER A 184 -37.20 84.31 94.03
CA SER A 184 -36.35 83.97 95.18
C SER A 184 -35.25 82.94 94.84
N PRO A 185 -34.01 83.06 95.36
CA PRO A 185 -32.90 82.15 95.08
C PRO A 185 -33.21 80.66 95.28
N GLN A 186 -33.97 80.28 96.32
CA GLN A 186 -34.37 78.88 96.53
C GLN A 186 -35.19 78.31 95.36
N LEU A 187 -36.11 79.10 94.79
CA LEU A 187 -36.99 78.66 93.71
C LEU A 187 -36.22 78.47 92.39
N HIS A 188 -35.13 79.21 92.19
CA HIS A 188 -34.22 79.01 91.07
C HIS A 188 -33.40 77.72 91.22
N ALA A 189 -32.84 77.47 92.41
CA ALA A 189 -32.05 76.26 92.68
C ALA A 189 -32.87 74.97 92.50
N GLU A 190 -34.11 74.94 92.97
CA GLU A 190 -35.00 73.77 92.82
C GLU A 190 -35.34 73.46 91.35
N LYS A 191 -35.52 74.50 90.52
CA LYS A 191 -35.72 74.36 89.06
C LYS A 191 -34.49 73.74 88.38
N VAL A 192 -33.28 74.19 88.76
CA VAL A 192 -32.01 73.67 88.21
C VAL A 192 -31.79 72.21 88.61
N GLU A 193 -32.01 71.83 89.86
CA GLU A 193 -31.80 70.44 90.32
C GLU A 193 -32.79 69.46 89.64
N LYS A 194 -34.05 69.87 89.45
CA LYS A 194 -35.04 69.09 88.70
C LYS A 194 -34.63 68.87 87.23
N LEU A 195 -34.05 69.89 86.58
CA LEU A 195 -33.49 69.76 85.23
C LEU A 195 -32.24 68.86 85.21
N ARG A 196 -31.37 68.96 86.22
CA ARG A 196 -30.18 68.10 86.36
C ARG A 196 -30.57 66.62 86.43
N ILE A 197 -31.52 66.27 87.30
CA ILE A 197 -32.04 64.90 87.46
C ILE A 197 -32.68 64.39 86.16
N LEU A 198 -33.44 65.24 85.45
CA LEU A 198 -34.02 64.87 84.15
C LEU A 198 -32.96 64.64 83.08
N SER A 199 -31.91 65.49 83.00
CA SER A 199 -30.80 65.28 82.05
C SER A 199 -29.98 64.03 82.36
N GLU A 200 -29.75 63.73 83.64
CA GLU A 200 -29.03 62.54 84.09
C GLU A 200 -29.83 61.26 83.82
N SER A 201 -31.15 61.28 84.08
CA SER A 201 -32.06 60.19 83.74
C SER A 201 -32.14 59.94 82.24
N LEU A 202 -32.23 61.00 81.43
CA LEU A 202 -32.26 60.91 79.97
C LEU A 202 -30.94 60.34 79.41
N ALA A 203 -29.79 60.83 79.88
CA ALA A 203 -28.47 60.34 79.47
C ALA A 203 -28.25 58.86 79.84
N ASN A 204 -28.68 58.43 81.03
CA ASN A 204 -28.63 57.03 81.42
C ASN A 204 -29.58 56.16 80.55
N SER A 205 -30.72 56.71 80.12
CA SER A 205 -31.66 56.05 79.21
C SER A 205 -31.08 55.90 77.80
N THR A 206 -30.47 56.96 77.24
CA THR A 206 -29.83 56.91 75.91
C THR A 206 -28.64 55.96 75.90
N LEU A 207 -27.73 56.03 76.88
CA LEU A 207 -26.60 55.10 77.01
C LEU A 207 -27.07 53.62 77.09
N LYS A 208 -28.18 53.36 77.78
CA LYS A 208 -28.78 52.02 77.88
C LYS A 208 -29.46 51.56 76.59
N ALA A 209 -30.00 52.49 75.79
CA ALA A 209 -30.56 52.20 74.47
C ALA A 209 -29.44 51.97 73.43
N GLU A 210 -28.46 52.87 73.38
CA GLU A 210 -27.27 52.77 72.53
C GLU A 210 -26.52 51.46 72.78
N LYS A 211 -26.24 51.12 74.06
CA LYS A 211 -25.60 49.86 74.40
C LYS A 211 -26.40 48.64 73.90
N ARG A 212 -27.73 48.61 74.07
CA ARG A 212 -28.57 47.52 73.55
C ARG A 212 -28.52 47.42 72.02
N ILE A 213 -28.53 48.55 71.32
CA ILE A 213 -28.44 48.60 69.85
C ILE A 213 -27.07 48.11 69.39
N VAL A 214 -25.98 48.53 70.04
CA VAL A 214 -24.61 48.10 69.73
C VAL A 214 -24.42 46.61 70.02
N ASP A 215 -24.76 46.15 71.23
CA ASP A 215 -24.55 44.76 71.66
C ASP A 215 -25.37 43.80 70.78
N HIS A 216 -26.66 44.05 70.57
CA HIS A 216 -27.52 43.17 69.75
C HIS A 216 -27.17 43.23 68.25
N SER A 217 -26.83 44.41 67.72
CA SER A 217 -26.41 44.53 66.32
C SER A 217 -25.01 43.95 66.08
N ARG A 218 -24.17 43.85 67.13
CA ARG A 218 -22.91 43.11 67.09
C ARG A 218 -23.17 41.62 67.10
N GLU A 219 -23.92 41.12 68.07
CA GLU A 219 -24.26 39.70 68.25
C GLU A 219 -24.82 39.08 66.96
N GLN A 220 -25.85 39.69 66.36
CA GLN A 220 -26.42 39.22 65.08
C GLN A 220 -25.44 39.25 63.91
N LYS A 221 -24.51 40.22 63.88
CA LYS A 221 -23.45 40.26 62.85
C LYS A 221 -22.39 39.19 63.10
N GLU A 222 -22.05 38.93 64.35
CA GLU A 222 -21.07 37.93 64.77
C GLU A 222 -21.60 36.51 64.47
N GLU A 223 -22.87 36.22 64.78
CA GLU A 223 -23.56 34.99 64.36
C GLU A 223 -23.63 34.83 62.84
N ALA A 224 -24.06 35.87 62.11
CA ALA A 224 -24.16 35.82 60.65
C ALA A 224 -22.78 35.66 59.97
N LEU A 225 -21.73 36.24 60.52
CA LEU A 225 -20.35 36.03 60.06
C LEU A 225 -19.88 34.61 60.38
N ASN A 226 -20.12 34.09 61.59
CA ASN A 226 -19.76 32.74 61.99
C ASN A 226 -20.47 31.69 61.11
N PHE A 227 -21.76 31.86 60.82
CA PHE A 227 -22.49 30.99 59.88
C PHE A 227 -21.91 31.07 58.46
N ARG A 228 -21.62 32.27 57.95
CA ARG A 228 -20.99 32.42 56.62
C ARG A 228 -19.60 31.78 56.56
N VAL A 229 -18.80 31.90 57.62
CA VAL A 229 -17.47 31.26 57.71
C VAL A 229 -17.60 29.73 57.79
N ALA A 230 -18.54 29.20 58.57
CA ALA A 230 -18.82 27.77 58.62
C ALA A 230 -19.26 27.24 57.25
N LYS A 231 -20.23 27.89 56.61
CA LYS A 231 -20.75 27.45 55.30
C LYS A 231 -19.71 27.61 54.18
N SER A 232 -18.84 28.61 54.25
CA SER A 232 -17.69 28.75 53.35
C SER A 232 -16.69 27.59 53.51
N LYS A 233 -16.43 27.14 54.74
CA LYS A 233 -15.57 25.96 55.00
C LYS A 233 -16.19 24.66 54.46
N GLU A 234 -17.49 24.45 54.67
CA GLU A 234 -18.21 23.31 54.06
C GLU A 234 -18.11 23.34 52.53
N MET A 235 -18.30 24.51 51.92
CA MET A 235 -18.23 24.67 50.46
C MET A 235 -16.83 24.36 49.91
N VAL A 236 -15.78 24.92 50.53
CA VAL A 236 -14.38 24.67 50.15
C VAL A 236 -13.98 23.21 50.38
N GLN A 237 -14.52 22.53 51.40
CA GLN A 237 -14.28 21.11 51.61
C GLN A 237 -14.94 20.26 50.52
N ALA A 238 -16.19 20.54 50.15
CA ALA A 238 -16.88 19.84 49.07
C ALA A 238 -16.27 20.14 47.69
N GLU A 239 -15.82 21.37 47.45
CA GLU A 239 -15.06 21.78 46.26
C GLU A 239 -13.74 21.01 46.14
N LYS A 240 -13.02 20.82 47.26
CA LYS A 240 -11.83 19.99 47.31
C LYS A 240 -12.15 18.51 47.03
N GLU A 241 -13.16 17.94 47.68
CA GLU A 241 -13.55 16.54 47.50
C GLU A 241 -13.91 16.26 46.03
N LEU A 242 -14.68 17.15 45.38
CA LEU A 242 -14.98 17.05 43.95
C LEU A 242 -13.73 17.21 43.07
N THR A 243 -12.76 18.03 43.47
CA THR A 243 -11.49 18.18 42.74
C THR A 243 -10.63 16.93 42.84
N ASP A 244 -10.55 16.32 44.04
CA ASP A 244 -9.83 15.07 44.27
C ASP A 244 -10.50 13.90 43.48
N ASP A 245 -11.84 13.84 43.45
CA ASP A 245 -12.62 12.86 42.67
C ASP A 245 -12.42 13.03 41.14
N ILE A 246 -12.46 14.27 40.63
CA ILE A 246 -12.19 14.56 39.21
C ILE A 246 -10.78 14.09 38.83
N GLY A 247 -9.78 14.38 39.67
CA GLY A 247 -8.40 13.96 39.43
C GLY A 247 -8.23 12.44 39.34
N GLU A 248 -8.92 11.65 40.19
CA GLU A 248 -8.87 10.18 40.06
C GLU A 248 -9.63 9.67 38.82
N LEU A 249 -10.74 10.31 38.42
CA LEU A 249 -11.44 9.98 37.18
C LEU A 249 -10.60 10.29 35.93
N GLU A 250 -9.87 11.40 35.91
CA GLU A 250 -8.92 11.75 34.85
C GLU A 250 -7.75 10.76 34.79
N ASN A 251 -7.18 10.40 35.95
CA ASN A 251 -6.18 9.33 36.02
C ASN A 251 -6.74 7.99 35.51
N GLN A 252 -8.02 7.66 35.75
CA GLN A 252 -8.65 6.44 35.22
C GLN A 252 -8.86 6.51 33.69
N LYS A 253 -9.32 7.66 33.17
CA LYS A 253 -9.41 7.94 31.72
C LYS A 253 -8.06 7.71 31.04
N ASP A 254 -6.98 8.29 31.55
CA ASP A 254 -5.66 8.22 30.90
C ASP A 254 -5.07 6.80 30.94
N ARG A 255 -5.30 6.06 32.04
CA ARG A 255 -4.97 4.62 32.14
C ARG A 255 -5.74 3.79 31.10
N LEU A 256 -7.02 4.08 30.88
CA LEU A 256 -7.84 3.41 29.85
C LEU A 256 -7.42 3.80 28.43
N GLU A 257 -7.08 5.06 28.18
CA GLU A 257 -6.52 5.51 26.90
C GLU A 257 -5.18 4.83 26.58
N ALA A 258 -4.30 4.65 27.57
CA ALA A 258 -3.02 3.97 27.39
C ALA A 258 -3.20 2.49 27.01
N GLU A 259 -4.09 1.77 27.70
CA GLU A 259 -4.43 0.38 27.34
C GLU A 259 -5.16 0.31 25.99
N LEU A 260 -6.03 1.27 25.64
CA LEU A 260 -6.66 1.33 24.32
C LEU A 260 -5.64 1.56 23.20
N LYS A 261 -4.66 2.46 23.40
CA LYS A 261 -3.55 2.69 22.46
C LYS A 261 -2.72 1.41 22.27
N LYS A 262 -2.43 0.68 23.35
CA LYS A 262 -1.73 -0.62 23.37
C LYS A 262 -2.53 -1.75 22.71
N VAL A 263 -3.84 -1.84 22.93
CA VAL A 263 -4.72 -2.79 22.23
C VAL A 263 -4.77 -2.49 20.73
N ASN A 264 -4.81 -1.21 20.34
CA ASN A 264 -4.81 -0.81 18.92
C ASN A 264 -3.49 -1.14 18.20
N THR A 265 -2.31 -0.96 18.84
CA THR A 265 -1.03 -1.38 18.23
C THR A 265 -0.94 -2.91 18.10
N LEU A 266 -1.37 -3.66 19.11
CA LEU A 266 -1.44 -5.12 19.06
C LEU A 266 -2.43 -5.62 17.99
N LEU A 267 -3.59 -4.97 17.84
CA LEU A 267 -4.58 -5.29 16.80
C LEU A 267 -4.06 -4.98 15.40
N SER A 268 -3.31 -3.89 15.23
CA SER A 268 -2.62 -3.58 13.96
C SER A 268 -1.58 -4.64 13.62
N ALA A 269 -0.72 -5.01 14.58
CA ALA A 269 0.27 -6.07 14.39
C ALA A 269 -0.37 -7.44 14.10
N ALA A 270 -1.51 -7.76 14.72
CA ALA A 270 -2.26 -8.98 14.45
C ALA A 270 -2.90 -8.97 13.05
N ARG A 271 -3.43 -7.83 12.60
CA ARG A 271 -3.95 -7.65 11.23
C ARG A 271 -2.85 -7.82 10.18
N MET A 272 -1.65 -7.26 10.41
CA MET A 272 -0.50 -7.47 9.52
C MET A 272 -0.09 -8.94 9.47
N ARG A 273 0.06 -9.63 10.61
CA ARG A 273 0.35 -11.08 10.62
C ARG A 273 -0.70 -11.91 9.87
N LEU A 274 -1.98 -11.54 9.99
CA LEU A 274 -3.07 -12.18 9.25
C LEU A 274 -3.04 -11.86 7.74
N HIS A 275 -2.48 -10.73 7.33
CA HIS A 275 -2.25 -10.39 5.92
C HIS A 275 -1.14 -11.27 5.34
N ASN A 276 0.05 -11.23 5.94
CA ASN A 276 1.21 -12.03 5.53
C ASN A 276 0.86 -13.54 5.46
N ALA A 277 0.17 -14.09 6.46
CA ALA A 277 -0.22 -15.50 6.48
C ALA A 277 -1.29 -15.88 5.43
N ARG A 278 -1.97 -14.90 4.81
CA ARG A 278 -2.85 -15.13 3.64
C ARG A 278 -2.04 -15.10 2.35
N GLU A 279 -1.12 -14.16 2.21
CA GLU A 279 -0.20 -14.07 1.07
C GLU A 279 0.70 -15.32 0.98
N GLU A 280 1.28 -15.77 2.09
CA GLU A 280 2.06 -17.01 2.19
C GLU A 280 1.24 -18.23 1.74
N ARG A 281 -0.04 -18.31 2.13
CA ARG A 281 -0.96 -19.37 1.70
C ARG A 281 -1.30 -19.25 0.22
N GLU A 282 -1.59 -18.06 -0.29
CA GLU A 282 -1.92 -17.85 -1.71
C GLU A 282 -0.73 -18.14 -2.63
N HIS A 283 0.50 -17.84 -2.19
CA HIS A 283 1.73 -18.31 -2.84
C HIS A 283 1.91 -19.83 -2.77
N PHE A 284 1.57 -20.46 -1.65
CA PHE A 284 1.60 -21.92 -1.51
C PHE A 284 0.57 -22.61 -2.42
N ASP A 285 -0.65 -22.11 -2.46
CA ASP A 285 -1.74 -22.63 -3.30
C ASP A 285 -1.37 -22.51 -4.79
N GLU A 286 -0.79 -21.38 -5.22
CA GLU A 286 -0.28 -21.18 -6.58
C GLU A 286 0.90 -22.13 -6.91
N ALA A 287 1.88 -22.28 -6.01
CA ALA A 287 2.97 -23.23 -6.21
C ALA A 287 2.46 -24.70 -6.28
N SER A 288 1.46 -25.04 -5.48
CA SER A 288 0.77 -26.34 -5.51
C SER A 288 0.05 -26.56 -6.85
N ASN A 289 -0.65 -25.56 -7.36
CA ASN A 289 -1.29 -25.61 -8.69
C ASN A 289 -0.26 -25.81 -9.81
N GLN A 290 0.88 -25.11 -9.77
CA GLN A 290 1.96 -25.28 -10.75
C GLN A 290 2.55 -26.70 -10.71
N ILE A 291 2.73 -27.29 -9.52
CA ILE A 291 3.15 -28.69 -9.36
C ILE A 291 2.13 -29.65 -9.98
N LEU A 292 0.82 -29.44 -9.75
CA LEU A 292 -0.24 -30.26 -10.34
C LEU A 292 -0.25 -30.17 -11.88
N VAL A 293 -0.07 -28.98 -12.45
CA VAL A 293 0.02 -28.78 -13.91
C VAL A 293 1.25 -29.47 -14.50
N HIS A 294 2.41 -29.40 -13.84
CA HIS A 294 3.60 -30.13 -14.26
C HIS A 294 3.40 -31.65 -14.19
N LEU A 295 2.83 -32.17 -13.09
CA LEU A 295 2.52 -33.61 -12.94
C LEU A 295 1.54 -34.09 -14.02
N LYS A 296 0.47 -33.32 -14.30
CA LYS A 296 -0.49 -33.63 -15.37
C LYS A 296 0.18 -33.67 -16.75
N THR A 297 1.11 -32.74 -17.01
CA THR A 297 1.88 -32.70 -18.26
C THR A 297 2.78 -33.93 -18.39
N LYS A 298 3.45 -34.36 -17.30
CA LYS A 298 4.28 -35.57 -17.28
C LYS A 298 3.46 -36.87 -17.41
N GLU A 299 2.26 -36.91 -16.84
CA GLU A 299 1.31 -38.00 -17.09
C GLU A 299 0.93 -38.10 -18.58
N ASP A 300 0.62 -36.97 -19.23
CA ASP A 300 0.26 -36.94 -20.65
C ASP A 300 1.44 -37.23 -21.59
N GLU A 301 2.67 -36.88 -21.20
CA GLU A 301 3.91 -37.35 -21.88
C GLU A 301 4.07 -38.87 -21.76
N LEU A 302 3.96 -39.43 -20.55
CA LEU A 302 4.06 -40.87 -20.33
C LEU A 302 2.97 -41.64 -21.06
N PHE A 303 1.73 -41.11 -21.11
CA PHE A 303 0.63 -41.72 -21.86
C PHE A 303 0.93 -41.79 -23.37
N LYS A 304 1.52 -40.75 -23.96
CA LYS A 304 1.97 -40.74 -25.36
C LYS A 304 3.09 -41.76 -25.60
N SER A 305 4.08 -41.85 -24.71
CA SER A 305 5.16 -42.84 -24.80
C SER A 305 4.63 -44.28 -24.71
N VAL A 306 3.72 -44.56 -23.77
CA VAL A 306 3.06 -45.87 -23.65
C VAL A 306 2.21 -46.21 -24.88
N ALA A 307 1.58 -45.22 -25.52
CA ALA A 307 0.89 -45.43 -26.79
C ALA A 307 1.87 -45.78 -27.93
N SER A 308 3.02 -45.08 -28.00
CA SER A 308 4.09 -45.37 -28.98
C SER A 308 4.63 -46.80 -28.82
N TYR A 309 5.02 -47.20 -27.60
CA TYR A 309 5.53 -48.55 -27.34
C TYR A 309 4.51 -49.66 -27.63
N LYS A 310 3.21 -49.40 -27.51
CA LYS A 310 2.15 -50.35 -27.93
C LYS A 310 2.09 -50.54 -29.44
N VAL A 311 2.29 -49.47 -30.22
CA VAL A 311 2.37 -49.56 -31.70
C VAL A 311 3.64 -50.30 -32.12
N GLU A 312 4.77 -49.98 -31.49
CA GLU A 312 6.07 -50.62 -31.76
C GLU A 312 6.05 -52.11 -31.42
N ALA A 313 5.52 -52.50 -30.25
CA ALA A 313 5.33 -53.92 -29.89
C ALA A 313 4.42 -54.65 -30.89
N GLY A 314 3.40 -53.98 -31.43
CA GLY A 314 2.57 -54.50 -32.52
C GLY A 314 3.36 -54.76 -33.80
N ALA A 315 4.24 -53.82 -34.20
CA ALA A 315 5.11 -53.97 -35.36
C ALA A 315 6.15 -55.10 -35.19
N VAL A 316 6.80 -55.19 -34.01
CA VAL A 316 7.73 -56.28 -33.68
C VAL A 316 7.03 -57.64 -33.73
N ASN A 317 5.80 -57.74 -33.20
CA ASN A 317 5.02 -58.98 -33.27
C ASN A 317 4.60 -59.33 -34.71
N ALA A 318 4.29 -58.35 -35.55
CA ALA A 318 4.04 -58.56 -36.97
C ALA A 318 5.30 -59.09 -37.71
N CYS A 319 6.47 -58.51 -37.44
CA CYS A 319 7.75 -59.01 -37.97
C CYS A 319 8.07 -60.43 -37.49
N LYS A 320 7.83 -60.75 -36.21
CA LYS A 320 7.98 -62.11 -35.67
C LYS A 320 7.13 -63.11 -36.46
N ASN A 321 5.83 -62.84 -36.59
CA ASN A 321 4.90 -63.71 -37.31
C ASN A 321 5.30 -63.86 -38.78
N PHE A 322 5.72 -62.77 -39.44
CA PHE A 322 6.23 -62.82 -40.82
C PHE A 322 7.46 -63.73 -40.96
N LEU A 323 8.42 -63.68 -40.02
CA LEU A 323 9.59 -64.55 -40.02
C LEU A 323 9.21 -66.02 -39.78
N GLU A 324 8.31 -66.30 -38.83
CA GLU A 324 7.80 -67.66 -38.57
C GLU A 324 7.07 -68.24 -39.79
N HIS A 325 6.19 -67.47 -40.44
CA HIS A 325 5.52 -67.90 -41.67
C HIS A 325 6.49 -68.09 -42.85
N THR A 326 7.46 -67.20 -43.02
CA THR A 326 8.47 -67.29 -44.08
C THR A 326 9.38 -68.51 -43.88
N TRP A 327 9.81 -68.77 -42.65
CA TRP A 327 10.61 -69.95 -42.30
C TRP A 327 9.85 -71.26 -42.57
N ASN A 328 8.59 -71.35 -42.15
CA ASN A 328 7.73 -72.51 -42.43
C ASN A 328 7.55 -72.74 -43.95
N LEU A 329 7.31 -71.67 -44.71
CA LEU A 329 7.25 -71.74 -46.18
C LEU A 329 8.56 -72.23 -46.81
N GLN A 330 9.71 -71.76 -46.32
CA GLN A 330 11.03 -72.20 -46.78
C GLN A 330 11.31 -73.67 -46.45
N ILE A 331 10.86 -74.17 -45.29
CA ILE A 331 10.94 -75.59 -44.94
C ILE A 331 10.09 -76.43 -45.90
N SER A 332 8.81 -76.10 -46.08
CA SER A 332 7.93 -76.86 -46.98
C SER A 332 8.40 -76.81 -48.45
N GLN A 333 8.94 -75.68 -48.92
CA GLN A 333 9.57 -75.59 -50.24
C GLN A 333 10.87 -76.39 -50.36
N ARG A 334 11.61 -76.60 -49.27
CA ARG A 334 12.80 -77.47 -49.26
C ARG A 334 12.37 -78.93 -49.32
N GLN A 335 11.46 -79.35 -48.45
CA GLN A 335 10.91 -80.70 -48.39
C GLN A 335 10.33 -81.13 -49.74
N LEU A 336 9.49 -80.30 -50.37
CA LEU A 336 8.91 -80.61 -51.68
C LEU A 336 9.96 -80.72 -52.80
N LYS A 337 11.09 -79.99 -52.71
CA LYS A 337 12.23 -80.14 -53.63
C LYS A 337 13.05 -81.39 -53.36
N GLU A 338 13.22 -81.75 -52.09
CA GLU A 338 13.91 -82.95 -51.61
C GLU A 338 13.14 -84.20 -52.08
N GLU A 339 11.82 -84.26 -51.81
CA GLU A 339 10.88 -85.28 -52.31
C GLU A 339 10.89 -85.39 -53.86
N HIS A 340 10.96 -84.25 -54.58
CA HIS A 340 11.05 -84.25 -56.04
C HIS A 340 12.40 -84.81 -56.54
N VAL A 341 13.51 -84.39 -55.94
CA VAL A 341 14.85 -84.83 -56.32
C VAL A 341 15.04 -86.31 -56.02
N ASP A 342 14.63 -86.79 -54.84
CA ASP A 342 14.66 -88.21 -54.48
C ASP A 342 13.78 -89.03 -55.42
N GLY A 343 12.56 -88.55 -55.70
CA GLY A 343 11.64 -89.16 -56.66
C GLY A 343 12.09 -89.11 -58.12
N GLU A 344 13.08 -88.30 -58.49
CA GLU A 344 13.78 -88.39 -59.79
C GLU A 344 15.01 -89.30 -59.72
N LEU A 345 15.78 -89.22 -58.63
CA LEU A 345 16.96 -90.02 -58.39
C LEU A 345 16.63 -91.52 -58.36
N GLU A 346 15.51 -91.91 -57.74
CA GLU A 346 14.98 -93.26 -57.77
C GLU A 346 14.71 -93.73 -59.20
N LYS A 347 13.97 -92.94 -60.01
CA LYS A 347 13.67 -93.26 -61.42
C LYS A 347 14.94 -93.41 -62.26
N TYR A 348 15.91 -92.51 -62.10
CA TYR A 348 17.18 -92.60 -62.82
C TYR A 348 18.05 -93.77 -62.34
N GLY A 349 18.02 -94.11 -61.05
CA GLY A 349 18.61 -95.33 -60.51
C GLY A 349 17.98 -96.59 -61.15
N ASP A 350 16.66 -96.61 -61.26
CA ASP A 350 15.88 -97.70 -61.86
C ASP A 350 16.20 -97.88 -63.36
N TYR A 351 16.34 -96.79 -64.11
CA TYR A 351 16.80 -96.82 -65.51
C TYR A 351 18.26 -97.28 -65.63
N PHE A 352 19.14 -96.84 -64.73
CA PHE A 352 20.55 -97.23 -64.71
C PHE A 352 20.72 -98.72 -64.41
N VAL A 353 20.00 -99.27 -63.43
CA VAL A 353 19.98 -100.71 -63.12
C VAL A 353 19.52 -101.52 -64.33
N LYS A 354 18.41 -101.13 -64.98
CA LYS A 354 17.90 -101.81 -66.19
C LYS A 354 18.89 -101.76 -67.36
N LEU A 355 19.58 -100.63 -67.55
CA LEU A 355 20.64 -100.49 -68.54
C LEU A 355 21.82 -101.42 -68.23
N VAL A 356 22.30 -101.45 -67.00
CA VAL A 356 23.41 -102.31 -66.56
C VAL A 356 23.07 -103.79 -66.75
N ILE A 357 21.87 -104.25 -66.34
CA ILE A 357 21.40 -105.62 -66.59
C ILE A 357 21.45 -105.95 -68.09
N SER A 358 20.98 -105.04 -68.96
CA SER A 358 20.99 -105.27 -70.42
C SER A 358 22.40 -105.36 -71.01
N LEU A 359 23.35 -104.54 -70.51
CA LEU A 359 24.74 -104.54 -70.95
C LEU A 359 25.46 -105.80 -70.47
N LEU A 360 25.36 -106.15 -69.19
CA LEU A 360 25.95 -107.37 -68.62
C LEU A 360 25.41 -108.63 -69.29
N SER A 361 24.09 -108.69 -69.56
CA SER A 361 23.48 -109.78 -70.32
C SER A 361 24.01 -109.85 -71.77
N SER A 362 24.25 -108.71 -72.42
CA SER A 362 24.86 -108.65 -73.75
C SER A 362 26.32 -109.12 -73.74
N TYR A 363 27.10 -108.77 -72.71
CA TYR A 363 28.48 -109.27 -72.55
C TYR A 363 28.49 -110.77 -72.27
N LYS A 364 27.63 -111.27 -71.37
CA LYS A 364 27.47 -112.70 -71.07
C LYS A 364 27.17 -113.50 -72.34
N GLY A 365 26.18 -113.06 -73.13
CA GLY A 365 25.83 -113.69 -74.41
C GLY A 365 26.89 -113.61 -75.51
N LYS A 366 27.93 -112.76 -75.36
CA LYS A 366 29.12 -112.74 -76.25
C LYS A 366 30.23 -113.63 -75.70
N LEU A 367 30.44 -113.63 -74.38
CA LEU A 367 31.49 -114.37 -73.70
C LEU A 367 31.21 -115.88 -73.66
N GLU A 368 29.96 -116.33 -73.46
CA GLU A 368 29.63 -117.77 -73.45
C GLU A 368 29.98 -118.49 -74.78
N PRO A 369 29.59 -117.98 -75.97
CA PRO A 369 30.04 -118.54 -77.24
C PRO A 369 31.55 -118.40 -77.45
N ALA A 370 32.15 -117.26 -77.06
CA ALA A 370 33.58 -117.03 -77.21
C ALA A 370 34.41 -118.03 -76.37
N LEU A 371 34.00 -118.32 -75.13
CA LEU A 371 34.59 -119.35 -74.27
C LEU A 371 34.49 -120.73 -74.91
N SER A 372 33.33 -121.09 -75.49
CA SER A 372 33.15 -122.36 -76.21
C SER A 372 34.08 -122.47 -77.43
N CYS A 373 34.27 -121.38 -78.17
CA CYS A 373 35.20 -121.32 -79.29
C CYS A 373 36.67 -121.40 -78.85
N ILE A 374 37.05 -120.67 -77.80
CA ILE A 374 38.41 -120.71 -77.22
C ILE A 374 38.74 -122.11 -76.71
N ARG A 375 37.80 -122.80 -76.05
CA ARG A 375 37.95 -124.19 -75.61
C ARG A 375 38.18 -125.15 -76.78
N LYS A 376 37.38 -125.06 -77.85
CA LYS A 376 37.57 -125.84 -79.09
C LYS A 376 38.89 -125.51 -79.80
N LEU A 377 39.32 -124.25 -79.80
CA LEU A 377 40.61 -123.84 -80.37
C LEU A 377 41.78 -124.38 -79.54
N GLU A 378 41.67 -124.44 -78.21
CA GLU A 378 42.64 -125.12 -77.33
C GLU A 378 42.71 -126.62 -77.65
N GLU A 379 41.58 -127.32 -77.65
CA GLU A 379 41.46 -128.75 -77.99
C GLU A 379 42.09 -129.07 -79.36
N ASN A 380 41.85 -128.23 -80.38
CA ASN A 380 42.48 -128.35 -81.70
C ASN A 380 43.99 -128.04 -81.67
N LEU A 381 44.42 -126.97 -80.98
CA LEU A 381 45.83 -126.57 -80.89
C LEU A 381 46.70 -127.49 -80.01
N SER A 382 46.06 -128.32 -79.18
CA SER A 382 46.69 -129.32 -78.31
C SER A 382 46.62 -130.74 -78.89
N SER A 383 45.58 -131.11 -79.65
CA SER A 383 45.59 -132.33 -80.48
C SER A 383 46.57 -132.23 -81.66
N MET A 384 46.92 -131.01 -82.11
CA MET A 384 48.05 -130.75 -83.02
C MET A 384 49.42 -130.69 -82.30
N LYS A 385 49.62 -131.45 -81.22
CA LYS A 385 50.91 -131.64 -80.53
C LYS A 385 51.15 -133.12 -80.23
N GLU A 386 52.43 -133.51 -80.24
CA GLU A 386 52.92 -134.88 -79.98
C GLU A 386 52.55 -135.95 -81.03
N SER A 387 52.75 -135.62 -82.31
CA SER A 387 53.27 -136.60 -83.28
C SER A 387 54.36 -135.99 -84.17
N ASP A 388 55.31 -136.85 -84.57
CA ASP A 388 56.29 -136.69 -85.66
C ASP A 388 57.16 -135.42 -85.73
N VAL A 389 58.29 -135.45 -85.01
CA VAL A 389 59.54 -134.88 -85.54
C VAL A 389 60.32 -135.99 -86.25
N SER A 390 59.95 -136.25 -87.50
CA SER A 390 60.78 -136.96 -88.47
C SER A 390 61.22 -135.97 -89.55
N PRO A 391 62.54 -135.71 -89.75
CA PRO A 391 63.01 -134.71 -90.68
C PRO A 391 63.13 -135.28 -92.11
N ASP A 392 61.98 -135.54 -92.74
CA ASP A 392 61.91 -135.83 -94.18
C ASP A 392 60.90 -134.89 -94.88
N ILE A 393 61.09 -134.65 -96.18
CA ILE A 393 60.48 -133.52 -96.89
C ILE A 393 59.17 -133.95 -97.57
N ASP A 394 58.03 -133.65 -96.93
CA ASP A 394 56.69 -133.72 -97.55
C ASP A 394 55.90 -132.40 -97.37
N ASP A 395 55.19 -131.99 -98.41
CA ASP A 395 54.38 -130.76 -98.50
C ASP A 395 53.26 -130.72 -97.44
N ARG A 396 52.83 -131.91 -96.99
CA ARG A 396 51.91 -132.10 -95.87
C ARG A 396 52.34 -131.36 -94.60
N SER A 397 53.64 -131.33 -94.27
CA SER A 397 54.16 -130.68 -93.06
C SER A 397 53.97 -129.16 -93.10
N LEU A 398 54.26 -128.53 -94.25
CA LEU A 398 54.05 -127.10 -94.46
C LEU A 398 52.56 -126.72 -94.36
N ASN A 399 51.66 -127.58 -94.85
CA ASN A 399 50.22 -127.37 -94.71
C ASN A 399 49.78 -127.44 -93.24
N VAL A 400 50.21 -128.44 -92.47
CA VAL A 400 49.92 -128.56 -91.03
C VAL A 400 50.41 -127.34 -90.24
N HIS A 401 51.64 -126.86 -90.50
CA HIS A 401 52.14 -125.63 -89.88
C HIS A 401 51.37 -124.37 -90.29
N LYS A 402 50.88 -124.28 -91.54
CA LYS A 402 50.08 -123.17 -92.05
C LYS A 402 48.66 -123.16 -91.48
N GLN A 403 48.05 -124.33 -91.31
CA GLN A 403 46.77 -124.52 -90.61
C GLN A 403 46.90 -124.17 -89.13
N ARG A 404 47.93 -124.69 -88.46
CA ARG A 404 48.24 -124.36 -87.05
C ARG A 404 48.40 -122.86 -86.86
N ARG A 405 49.11 -122.17 -87.74
CA ARG A 405 49.30 -120.71 -87.66
C ARG A 405 47.96 -119.95 -87.67
N LYS A 406 47.03 -120.31 -88.56
CA LYS A 406 45.69 -119.70 -88.58
C LYS A 406 44.94 -119.90 -87.27
N LEU A 407 44.95 -121.11 -86.72
CA LEU A 407 44.31 -121.41 -85.44
C LEU A 407 44.95 -120.64 -84.27
N GLU A 408 46.27 -120.40 -84.31
CA GLU A 408 46.96 -119.54 -83.33
C GLU A 408 46.65 -118.04 -83.51
N GLU A 409 46.44 -117.56 -84.75
CA GLU A 409 45.97 -116.20 -85.05
C GLU A 409 44.49 -115.99 -84.62
N GLU A 410 43.62 -116.94 -84.92
CA GLU A 410 42.21 -116.95 -84.51
C GLU A 410 42.06 -117.05 -82.98
N TYR A 411 42.91 -117.85 -82.30
CA TYR A 411 42.96 -117.90 -80.84
C TYR A 411 43.35 -116.54 -80.24
N LEU A 412 44.38 -115.87 -80.77
CA LEU A 412 44.84 -114.57 -80.26
C LEU A 412 43.82 -113.44 -80.49
N ASP A 413 43.12 -113.44 -81.63
CA ASP A 413 42.03 -112.50 -81.91
C ASP A 413 40.84 -112.72 -80.96
N MET A 414 40.45 -113.97 -80.71
CA MET A 414 39.38 -114.31 -79.77
C MET A 414 39.77 -114.03 -78.31
N GLU A 415 41.01 -114.32 -77.90
CA GLU A 415 41.57 -114.00 -76.58
C GLU A 415 41.57 -112.48 -76.34
N SER A 416 42.04 -111.70 -77.31
CA SER A 416 42.02 -110.23 -77.25
C SER A 416 40.60 -109.68 -77.09
N LYS A 417 39.63 -110.21 -77.84
CA LYS A 417 38.20 -109.85 -77.72
C LYS A 417 37.60 -110.26 -76.37
N PHE A 418 38.00 -111.40 -75.83
CA PHE A 418 37.53 -111.91 -74.53
C PHE A 418 38.07 -111.04 -73.37
N VAL A 419 39.38 -110.77 -73.34
CA VAL A 419 40.03 -109.95 -72.32
C VAL A 419 39.54 -108.50 -72.36
N SER A 420 39.39 -107.92 -73.55
CA SER A 420 38.86 -106.54 -73.68
C SER A 420 37.38 -106.44 -73.26
N THR A 421 36.54 -107.44 -73.56
CA THR A 421 35.14 -107.42 -73.09
C THR A 421 35.04 -107.67 -71.58
N LEU A 422 35.87 -108.53 -70.98
CA LEU A 422 35.98 -108.63 -69.51
C LEU A 422 36.41 -107.30 -68.87
N SER A 423 37.41 -106.62 -69.43
CA SER A 423 37.83 -105.30 -68.94
C SER A 423 36.70 -104.26 -68.99
N THR A 424 35.82 -104.30 -70.01
CA THR A 424 34.62 -103.45 -70.00
C THR A 424 33.58 -103.87 -68.96
N VAL A 425 33.45 -105.17 -68.65
CA VAL A 425 32.58 -105.65 -67.55
C VAL A 425 33.11 -105.18 -66.20
N ASP A 426 34.41 -105.28 -65.94
CA ASP A 426 35.03 -104.78 -64.70
C ASP A 426 34.92 -103.25 -64.59
N THR A 427 34.99 -102.51 -65.71
CA THR A 427 34.75 -101.05 -65.72
C THR A 427 33.31 -100.72 -65.31
N VAL A 428 32.31 -101.43 -65.85
CA VAL A 428 30.89 -101.28 -65.47
C VAL A 428 30.68 -101.68 -64.00
N ARG A 429 31.35 -102.73 -63.53
CA ARG A 429 31.34 -103.20 -62.13
C ARG A 429 31.81 -102.12 -61.17
N MET A 430 32.97 -101.49 -61.42
CA MET A 430 33.47 -100.40 -60.57
C MET A 430 32.49 -99.21 -60.53
N GLN A 431 32.01 -98.75 -61.70
CA GLN A 431 31.04 -97.64 -61.77
C GLN A 431 29.71 -97.93 -61.06
N PHE A 432 29.30 -99.21 -60.97
CA PHE A 432 28.09 -99.61 -60.25
C PHE A 432 28.23 -99.46 -58.72
N TYR A 433 29.42 -99.68 -58.15
CA TYR A 433 29.65 -99.64 -56.70
C TYR A 433 30.32 -98.36 -56.18
N GLU A 434 31.08 -97.62 -56.99
CA GLU A 434 31.84 -96.44 -56.51
C GLU A 434 31.00 -95.18 -56.27
N THR A 435 29.75 -95.11 -56.75
CA THR A 435 28.92 -93.90 -56.69
C THR A 435 28.32 -93.66 -55.29
N LYS A 436 29.16 -93.19 -54.35
CA LYS A 436 28.75 -92.82 -52.99
C LYS A 436 27.57 -91.84 -52.97
N GLY A 437 26.58 -92.12 -52.14
CA GLY A 437 25.42 -91.25 -51.89
C GLY A 437 24.15 -91.62 -52.67
N VAL A 438 24.23 -92.43 -53.73
CA VAL A 438 23.04 -92.90 -54.46
C VAL A 438 22.66 -94.30 -53.95
N VAL A 439 21.52 -94.42 -53.28
CA VAL A 439 20.95 -95.73 -52.92
C VAL A 439 20.35 -96.36 -54.19
N ARG A 440 21.20 -97.07 -54.94
CA ARG A 440 20.74 -97.97 -56.00
C ARG A 440 20.16 -99.20 -55.33
N ASN A 441 18.89 -99.52 -55.61
CA ASN A 441 18.34 -100.82 -55.28
C ASN A 441 19.18 -101.89 -56.00
N LEU A 442 19.84 -102.78 -55.25
CA LEU A 442 20.50 -103.95 -55.82
C LEU A 442 19.41 -104.92 -56.31
N ASP A 443 19.02 -104.84 -57.58
CA ASP A 443 18.27 -105.92 -58.24
C ASP A 443 19.16 -107.17 -58.18
N GLU A 444 18.63 -108.24 -57.60
CA GLU A 444 19.27 -109.55 -57.47
C GLU A 444 19.88 -110.02 -58.80
N LYS A 445 19.24 -109.67 -59.93
CA LYS A 445 19.71 -109.97 -61.29
C LYS A 445 21.01 -109.27 -61.68
N VAL A 446 21.34 -108.11 -61.11
CA VAL A 446 22.65 -107.47 -61.31
C VAL A 446 23.74 -108.32 -60.66
N GLN A 447 23.48 -108.82 -59.45
CA GLN A 447 24.41 -109.71 -58.76
C GLN A 447 24.53 -111.05 -59.49
N GLU A 448 23.41 -111.71 -59.83
CA GLU A 448 23.41 -112.95 -60.62
C GLU A 448 24.16 -112.83 -61.95
N THR A 449 24.03 -111.70 -62.65
CA THR A 449 24.74 -111.48 -63.93
C THR A 449 26.22 -111.18 -63.74
N PHE A 450 26.63 -110.45 -62.69
CA PHE A 450 28.04 -110.30 -62.33
C PHE A 450 28.69 -111.62 -61.89
N ASP A 451 27.99 -112.44 -61.10
CA ASP A 451 28.50 -113.72 -60.59
C ASP A 451 28.61 -114.75 -61.73
N ALA A 452 27.65 -114.78 -62.65
CA ALA A 452 27.74 -115.58 -63.86
C ALA A 452 28.91 -115.15 -64.77
N LEU A 453 29.17 -113.84 -64.88
CA LEU A 453 30.32 -113.31 -65.63
C LEU A 453 31.65 -113.65 -64.95
N GLU A 454 31.73 -113.60 -63.62
CA GLU A 454 32.92 -114.01 -62.88
C GLU A 454 33.19 -115.51 -63.01
N LYS A 455 32.14 -116.34 -63.02
CA LYS A 455 32.28 -117.78 -63.33
C LYS A 455 32.83 -118.00 -64.75
N ILE A 456 32.34 -117.27 -65.75
CA ILE A 456 32.83 -117.35 -67.14
C ILE A 456 34.32 -116.95 -67.24
N LYS A 457 34.72 -115.94 -66.47
CA LYS A 457 36.12 -115.52 -66.33
C LYS A 457 36.99 -116.58 -65.65
N GLN A 458 36.52 -117.18 -64.54
CA GLN A 458 37.21 -118.29 -63.87
C GLN A 458 37.34 -119.52 -64.79
N GLU A 459 36.30 -119.85 -65.57
CA GLU A 459 36.39 -120.93 -66.57
C GLU A 459 37.43 -120.60 -67.65
N PHE A 460 37.51 -119.36 -68.13
CA PHE A 460 38.56 -118.93 -69.06
C PHE A 460 39.97 -119.01 -68.46
N GLU A 461 40.18 -118.48 -67.26
CA GLU A 461 41.47 -118.53 -66.55
C GLU A 461 41.92 -119.97 -66.26
N SER A 462 40.98 -120.92 -66.15
CA SER A 462 41.27 -122.36 -66.01
C SER A 462 41.69 -123.06 -67.32
N ILE A 463 41.39 -122.48 -68.49
CA ILE A 463 41.79 -123.03 -69.78
C ILE A 463 43.31 -122.83 -69.93
N LYS A 464 44.03 -123.94 -70.05
CA LYS A 464 45.50 -123.96 -70.11
C LYS A 464 46.00 -123.35 -71.43
N ARG A 465 46.24 -122.04 -71.43
CA ARG A 465 46.72 -121.24 -72.58
C ARG A 465 47.76 -122.02 -73.41
N PRO A 466 47.50 -122.33 -74.69
CA PRO A 466 48.42 -123.08 -75.53
C PRO A 466 49.80 -122.42 -75.59
N LYS A 467 50.86 -123.23 -75.67
CA LYS A 467 52.15 -122.75 -76.22
C LYS A 467 51.91 -122.39 -77.69
N LEU A 468 51.84 -121.09 -77.98
CA LEU A 468 51.69 -120.51 -79.33
C LEU A 468 53.07 -120.30 -79.95
N MET A 469 53.30 -120.84 -81.15
CA MET A 469 54.56 -120.69 -81.87
C MET A 469 54.75 -119.23 -82.33
N ILE A 470 53.66 -118.56 -82.72
CA ILE A 470 53.68 -117.14 -83.16
C ILE A 470 54.27 -116.22 -82.08
N GLU A 471 53.92 -116.42 -80.81
CA GLU A 471 54.47 -115.63 -79.70
C GLU A 471 55.95 -115.94 -79.45
N THR A 472 56.36 -117.21 -79.53
CA THR A 472 57.77 -117.59 -79.35
C THR A 472 58.70 -117.02 -80.43
N VAL A 473 58.21 -116.83 -81.66
CA VAL A 473 58.96 -116.15 -82.73
C VAL A 473 59.15 -114.65 -82.44
N ARG A 474 58.29 -114.02 -81.62
CA ARG A 474 58.42 -112.61 -81.21
C ARG A 474 59.33 -112.38 -80.00
N ARG A 475 59.70 -113.39 -79.21
CA ARG A 475 60.50 -113.22 -77.99
C ARG A 475 62.01 -113.34 -78.20
N LYS A 476 62.66 -112.21 -78.51
CA LYS A 476 64.01 -111.88 -78.02
C LYS A 476 63.91 -110.80 -76.91
N PRO A 477 64.94 -110.63 -76.05
CA PRO A 477 64.76 -110.00 -74.73
C PRO A 477 64.44 -108.50 -74.73
N GLU A 478 63.82 -108.07 -73.63
CA GLU A 478 63.42 -106.69 -73.34
C GLU A 478 64.51 -105.89 -72.60
N LEU A 479 64.24 -104.57 -72.50
CA LEU A 479 64.58 -103.59 -71.43
C LEU A 479 65.39 -102.36 -71.91
N PRO A 480 65.22 -101.16 -71.28
CA PRO A 480 64.20 -100.76 -70.28
C PRO A 480 63.38 -99.50 -70.65
N ILE A 481 62.19 -99.44 -70.05
CA ILE A 481 61.50 -98.27 -69.45
C ILE A 481 62.03 -96.86 -69.80
N ASN A 482 61.16 -96.00 -70.35
CA ASN A 482 60.94 -94.67 -69.75
C ASN A 482 59.52 -94.14 -70.01
N GLU A 483 59.00 -93.37 -69.06
CA GLU A 483 57.63 -92.84 -69.04
C GLU A 483 57.55 -91.44 -69.67
N LYS A 484 56.39 -91.11 -70.27
CA LYS A 484 55.93 -89.72 -70.41
C LYS A 484 54.39 -89.66 -70.39
N PRO A 485 53.76 -89.17 -69.30
CA PRO A 485 52.35 -88.87 -69.31
C PRO A 485 52.05 -87.55 -70.04
N HIS A 486 50.91 -87.55 -70.73
CA HIS A 486 49.94 -86.47 -70.91
C HIS A 486 50.40 -85.00 -70.99
N ILE A 487 50.13 -84.43 -72.17
CA ILE A 487 49.62 -83.07 -72.28
C ILE A 487 48.20 -83.06 -71.70
N GLU A 488 47.91 -82.13 -70.78
CA GLU A 488 46.55 -81.62 -70.59
C GLU A 488 46.53 -80.12 -70.82
N ASN A 489 45.44 -79.61 -71.38
CA ASN A 489 45.30 -78.21 -71.77
C ASN A 489 44.64 -77.38 -70.67
N SER A 490 45.20 -76.18 -70.46
CA SER A 490 44.49 -74.91 -70.36
C SER A 490 43.02 -74.91 -69.86
N ASN A 491 42.80 -74.34 -68.66
CA ASN A 491 42.32 -72.95 -68.44
C ASN A 491 41.34 -72.32 -69.47
N PRO A 492 40.48 -71.32 -69.10
CA PRO A 492 40.32 -70.65 -67.77
C PRO A 492 38.86 -70.38 -67.32
N SER A 493 38.69 -69.96 -66.04
CA SER A 493 37.84 -68.83 -65.58
C SER A 493 38.13 -68.57 -64.07
N PHE A 494 38.23 -67.35 -63.53
CA PHE A 494 37.23 -66.26 -63.42
C PHE A 494 35.97 -66.68 -62.61
N THR A 495 35.57 -66.04 -61.50
CA THR A 495 36.12 -64.85 -60.81
C THR A 495 35.70 -64.80 -59.33
N LEU A 496 36.46 -64.03 -58.52
CA LEU A 496 36.02 -63.28 -57.33
C LEU A 496 35.17 -63.99 -56.24
N GLU A 497 35.82 -64.37 -55.13
CA GLU A 497 35.19 -64.36 -53.80
C GLU A 497 35.85 -63.29 -52.92
N GLN A 498 35.02 -62.51 -52.22
CA GLN A 498 35.43 -61.64 -51.11
C GLN A 498 34.43 -61.79 -49.95
N THR A 499 34.90 -61.48 -48.74
CA THR A 499 34.14 -61.36 -47.48
C THR A 499 33.65 -62.65 -46.81
N ALA A 500 34.35 -63.10 -45.76
CA ALA A 500 33.80 -63.93 -44.67
C ALA A 500 34.71 -63.96 -43.42
N LYS A 501 34.74 -62.88 -42.62
CA LYS A 501 35.14 -62.82 -41.19
C LYS A 501 34.95 -61.38 -40.67
N VAL A 502 33.79 -61.06 -40.09
CA VAL A 502 33.44 -61.33 -38.69
C VAL A 502 34.47 -60.73 -37.71
N ARG A 503 34.22 -59.48 -37.32
CA ARG A 503 34.52 -58.96 -35.98
C ARG A 503 33.27 -58.24 -35.47
N LYS A 504 32.93 -58.45 -34.20
CA LYS A 504 31.82 -57.75 -33.54
C LYS A 504 32.12 -56.26 -33.45
N LEU A 505 31.11 -55.44 -33.68
CA LEU A 505 30.92 -54.18 -32.97
C LEU A 505 29.49 -54.20 -32.44
N ASN A 506 29.34 -54.12 -31.11
CA ASN A 506 28.05 -53.87 -30.49
C ASN A 506 27.70 -52.38 -30.64
N PHE A 507 26.42 -52.08 -30.54
CA PHE A 507 25.88 -50.74 -30.36
C PHE A 507 25.16 -50.75 -29.01
N GLU A 508 25.64 -49.97 -28.04
CA GLU A 508 25.11 -49.91 -26.67
C GLU A 508 25.23 -48.47 -26.12
N GLU A 509 24.39 -48.18 -25.14
CA GLU A 509 24.06 -46.88 -24.55
C GLU A 509 25.26 -46.20 -23.82
N ILE A 510 25.38 -44.87 -23.73
CA ILE A 510 24.63 -43.93 -22.87
C ILE A 510 24.52 -44.42 -21.41
N ASP A 511 25.40 -43.95 -20.52
CA ASP A 511 25.07 -42.94 -19.49
C ASP A 511 26.36 -42.53 -18.68
N GLU A 512 26.19 -41.69 -17.65
CA GLU A 512 27.09 -41.38 -16.52
C GLU A 512 28.47 -40.77 -16.87
N SER A 513 28.77 -39.50 -16.59
CA SER A 513 28.49 -38.81 -15.32
C SER A 513 29.09 -37.39 -15.31
N LEU A 514 28.46 -36.45 -14.58
CA LEU A 514 29.04 -35.88 -13.35
C LEU A 514 28.05 -34.94 -12.65
N ALA A 515 27.86 -35.13 -11.35
CA ALA A 515 27.31 -34.09 -10.47
C ALA A 515 28.44 -33.27 -9.82
N LYS A 516 28.10 -32.06 -9.34
CA LYS A 516 28.93 -31.04 -8.63
C LYS A 516 29.60 -29.99 -9.53
N GLN A 517 29.04 -28.79 -9.55
CA GLN A 517 29.75 -27.68 -8.91
C GLN A 517 28.80 -26.57 -8.42
N THR A 518 28.82 -26.32 -7.12
CA THR A 518 28.29 -25.10 -6.51
C THR A 518 29.47 -24.20 -6.19
N LYS A 519 29.60 -23.03 -6.82
CA LYS A 519 30.10 -21.82 -6.15
C LYS A 519 29.96 -20.54 -6.97
N ASN A 520 29.59 -19.50 -6.23
CA ASN A 520 29.65 -18.09 -6.57
C ASN A 520 31.04 -17.69 -7.10
N PHE A 521 31.09 -16.68 -7.96
CA PHE A 521 32.01 -15.56 -7.74
C PHE A 521 31.33 -14.25 -8.13
N SER A 522 31.54 -13.21 -7.32
CA SER A 522 31.23 -11.82 -7.67
C SER A 522 32.46 -11.19 -8.30
N MET A 523 32.27 -10.18 -9.15
CA MET A 523 33.30 -9.19 -9.43
C MET A 523 32.62 -7.82 -9.55
N GLU A 524 33.30 -6.79 -9.08
CA GLU A 524 32.75 -5.48 -8.73
C GLU A 524 33.55 -4.35 -9.42
N ALA A 525 32.88 -3.24 -9.76
CA ALA A 525 33.43 -2.04 -10.43
C ALA A 525 33.98 -2.29 -11.86
N GLU A 526 34.07 -1.30 -12.77
CA GLU A 526 33.95 0.16 -12.65
C GLU A 526 33.09 0.77 -13.78
N MET A 527 32.39 1.87 -13.49
CA MET A 527 32.73 3.18 -14.05
C MET A 527 31.88 4.27 -13.40
N ALA A 528 32.53 5.30 -12.85
CA ALA A 528 31.87 6.50 -12.33
C ALA A 528 32.21 7.72 -13.20
N LYS A 529 31.24 8.63 -13.35
CA LYS A 529 31.42 10.07 -13.59
C LYS A 529 30.19 10.77 -12.99
N LEU A 530 30.39 11.73 -12.07
CA LEU A 530 30.64 13.16 -12.33
C LEU A 530 29.47 13.81 -13.13
N ASP A 531 28.82 14.88 -12.67
CA ASP A 531 29.13 15.70 -11.47
C ASP A 531 27.90 16.39 -10.87
N SER A 532 28.14 17.07 -9.75
CA SER A 532 27.24 17.99 -9.04
C SER A 532 26.64 19.11 -9.89
N ASP A 533 25.54 19.69 -9.42
CA ASP A 533 25.61 21.12 -9.07
C ASP A 533 24.80 21.41 -7.79
N GLU A 534 25.18 22.45 -7.05
CA GLU A 534 24.54 22.91 -5.81
C GLU A 534 23.89 24.31 -5.99
N GLY A 535 23.08 24.72 -5.02
CA GLY A 535 22.30 25.96 -5.03
C GLY A 535 21.12 25.84 -4.06
N VAL A 536 21.22 26.17 -2.76
CA VAL A 536 21.85 27.37 -2.14
C VAL A 536 21.26 28.62 -2.81
N ASP A 537 20.43 29.43 -2.14
CA ASP A 537 20.59 30.04 -0.81
C ASP A 537 19.42 29.72 0.18
N THR A 538 19.66 29.45 1.47
CA THR A 538 19.86 30.37 2.63
C THR A 538 18.65 31.27 2.97
N ILE A 539 18.36 31.64 4.23
CA ILE A 539 19.13 31.50 5.48
C ILE A 539 18.20 31.32 6.71
N ASP A 540 18.77 30.80 7.81
CA ASP A 540 18.56 31.09 9.25
C ASP A 540 17.50 32.11 9.72
N SER A 541 17.00 32.10 10.97
CA SER A 541 17.10 31.14 12.10
C SER A 541 16.32 31.70 13.31
N ASN A 542 15.85 30.82 14.22
CA ASN A 542 15.50 31.14 15.62
C ASN A 542 14.38 32.22 15.82
N GLU A 543 13.85 32.52 17.01
CA GLU A 543 14.13 32.04 18.37
C GLU A 543 12.84 32.04 19.25
N GLU A 544 12.87 31.26 20.32
CA GLU A 544 12.21 31.41 21.64
C GLU A 544 10.89 32.22 21.82
N ILE A 545 9.79 31.55 22.23
CA ILE A 545 9.28 31.44 23.63
C ILE A 545 8.63 32.73 24.19
N ASN A 546 7.30 32.71 24.35
CA ASN A 546 6.63 32.75 25.67
C ASN A 546 5.10 32.61 25.56
N ASP A 547 4.52 32.28 26.72
CA ASP A 547 3.08 32.24 27.06
C ASP A 547 2.38 33.60 26.78
N TRP A 548 1.05 33.75 26.82
CA TRP A 548 0.16 33.56 27.98
C TRP A 548 -1.13 32.78 27.64
N GLU A 549 -1.52 31.85 28.51
CA GLU A 549 -2.90 31.35 28.61
C GLU A 549 -3.78 32.34 29.39
N PHE A 550 -5.10 32.34 29.13
CA PHE A 550 -6.11 32.62 30.17
C PHE A 550 -7.52 32.12 29.78
N ASP A 551 -7.94 31.02 30.43
CA ASP A 551 -9.29 30.55 30.74
C ASP A 551 -10.47 30.83 29.78
N GLU A 552 -10.86 29.82 28.97
CA GLU A 552 -12.22 29.71 28.39
C GLU A 552 -13.04 28.59 29.06
N LEU A 553 -13.31 28.73 30.37
CA LEU A 553 -14.35 27.99 31.09
C LEU A 553 -14.96 28.90 32.18
N GLY A 554 -16.27 29.10 32.29
CA GLY A 554 -17.40 28.58 31.53
C GLY A 554 -18.70 28.74 32.34
N ARG A 555 -19.72 27.91 32.05
CA ARG A 555 -20.92 27.64 32.89
C ARG A 555 -22.01 28.73 32.96
N ASP A 556 -23.31 28.42 33.05
CA ASP A 556 -24.07 27.17 32.87
C ASP A 556 -25.60 27.46 32.85
N TYR A 557 -26.41 26.39 32.76
CA TYR A 557 -27.82 26.27 33.17
C TYR A 557 -28.89 26.81 32.18
N GLU A 558 -29.65 25.94 31.50
CA GLU A 558 -30.96 25.33 31.90
C GLU A 558 -32.19 26.18 31.44
N THR A 559 -33.42 25.67 31.27
CA THR A 559 -34.01 24.32 31.42
C THR A 559 -35.19 24.11 30.43
N THR A 560 -35.61 22.86 30.22
CA THR A 560 -36.99 22.40 29.80
C THR A 560 -37.66 22.93 28.51
N SER A 561 -38.21 22.01 27.69
CA SER A 561 -39.68 21.74 27.69
C SER A 561 -40.09 20.60 26.72
N ASN A 562 -41.26 20.01 26.96
CA ASN A 562 -41.85 18.89 26.22
C ASN A 562 -42.60 19.30 24.94
N HIS A 563 -42.49 18.50 23.87
CA HIS A 563 -43.60 17.78 23.16
C HIS A 563 -43.06 17.21 21.82
N GLN A 564 -43.27 15.95 21.39
CA GLN A 564 -44.40 15.00 21.44
C GLN A 564 -45.35 15.07 20.23
N LYS A 565 -45.04 14.35 19.13
CA LYS A 565 -45.94 13.33 18.50
C LYS A 565 -45.37 12.67 17.23
N ARG A 566 -45.61 11.35 17.16
CA ARG A 566 -45.60 10.44 16.00
C ARG A 566 -44.28 10.27 15.24
#